data_AF-A0A3L6J9L8-F1
#
_entry.id   AF-A0A3L6J9L8-F1
#
_cell.length_a   1.000
_cell.length_b   1.000
_cell.length_c   1.000
_cell.angle_alpha   90.00
_cell.angle_beta   90.00
_cell.angle_gamma   90.00
#
_symmetry.space_group_name_H-M   'P 1'
#
loop_
_entity.id
_entity.type
_entity.pdbx_description
1 polymer ?
#
loop_
_entity_poly.entity_id
_entity_poly.type
_entity_poly.pdbx_seq_one_letter_code
_entity_poly.pdbx_strand_id
1 'polypeptide(L)'
;MITITSTETIRCPVCGGAVKVGPKDRVNRCEFCASPVLGSSQKRDCVNHSGRLAVAVCNVCGDLICEECVQKRIGDYAGKLFTIANCLKEECVAASGWAQVVNPDYQRLTNMDWSDSVDGKVLRTTGAGAVLMMVFELIFILGMLYIQFFTQWGLVRSNVPYFFIRGDAVVILGILGNLIAAILLQTALQVYIHERQLASGVMLLILLIVEVMLLLERGFFFNLRYYPYPYLVPVLLAAFGSASLLVFIGSAVAVAVGYEKRKQLREARKILGLASK
;
A
#
# COMPACT_ATOMS: atom_id res chain seq x y z
N MET A 1 53.16 -19.28 29.74
CA MET A 1 52.62 -17.95 30.11
C MET A 1 51.16 -17.94 29.66
N ILE A 2 50.21 -18.11 30.58
CA ILE A 2 48.78 -18.19 30.26
C ILE A 2 48.24 -16.75 30.28
N THR A 3 48.00 -16.18 29.11
CA THR A 3 47.37 -14.86 28.99
C THR A 3 45.90 -15.01 29.34
N ILE A 4 45.51 -14.53 30.52
CA ILE A 4 44.12 -14.43 30.96
C ILE A 4 43.47 -13.33 30.12
N THR A 5 42.69 -13.70 29.09
CA THR A 5 41.78 -12.77 28.43
C THR A 5 40.60 -12.50 29.36
N SER A 6 40.65 -11.37 30.09
CA SER A 6 39.50 -10.89 30.85
C SER A 6 38.32 -10.67 29.90
N THR A 7 37.30 -11.52 29.97
CA THR A 7 36.04 -11.32 29.27
C THR A 7 35.24 -10.25 30.01
N GLU A 8 35.39 -8.99 29.58
CA GLU A 8 34.58 -7.88 30.09
C GLU A 8 33.10 -8.20 29.80
N THR A 9 32.24 -8.04 30.80
CA THR A 9 30.79 -8.20 30.61
C THR A 9 30.14 -6.83 30.73
N ILE A 10 29.48 -6.39 29.67
CA ILE A 10 28.78 -5.10 29.61
C ILE A 10 27.28 -5.32 29.44
N ARG A 11 26.47 -4.31 29.76
CA ARG A 11 25.03 -4.34 29.48
C ARG A 11 24.75 -3.82 28.08
N CYS A 12 23.88 -4.52 27.35
CA CYS A 12 23.37 -4.05 26.07
C CYS A 12 22.61 -2.73 26.28
N PRO A 13 22.94 -1.66 25.54
CA PRO A 13 22.27 -0.36 25.68
C PRO A 13 20.82 -0.38 25.19
N VAL A 14 20.41 -1.41 24.44
CA VAL A 14 19.06 -1.50 23.86
C VAL A 14 18.10 -2.27 24.78
N CYS A 15 18.48 -3.47 25.23
CA CYS A 15 17.59 -4.33 26.03
C CYS A 15 18.07 -4.57 27.47
N GLY A 16 19.23 -4.05 27.87
CA GLY A 16 19.81 -4.26 29.20
C GLY A 16 20.41 -5.65 29.46
N GLY A 17 20.34 -6.57 28.50
CA GLY A 17 20.89 -7.92 28.60
C GLY A 17 22.41 -7.93 28.75
N ALA A 18 22.96 -8.92 29.47
CA ALA A 18 24.41 -9.06 29.62
C ALA A 18 25.06 -9.52 28.31
N VAL A 19 26.13 -8.86 27.90
CA VAL A 19 26.91 -9.18 26.70
C VAL A 19 28.35 -9.45 27.12
N LYS A 20 28.83 -10.65 26.83
CA LYS A 20 30.25 -10.99 26.99
C LYS A 20 31.03 -10.38 25.82
N VAL A 21 31.94 -9.47 26.12
CA VAL A 21 32.81 -8.84 25.13
C VAL A 21 33.90 -9.84 24.78
N GLY A 22 33.88 -10.31 23.53
CA GLY A 22 34.85 -11.23 22.96
C GLY A 22 36.01 -10.49 22.26
N PRO A 23 36.37 -10.86 21.01
CA PRO A 23 37.59 -10.38 20.35
C PRO A 23 37.59 -8.86 20.14
N LYS A 24 38.74 -8.22 20.38
CA LYS A 24 38.90 -6.74 20.36
C LYS A 24 38.50 -6.07 19.04
N ASP A 25 38.56 -6.80 17.93
CA ASP A 25 38.43 -6.25 16.58
C ASP A 25 37.04 -6.47 15.95
N ARG A 26 36.10 -7.09 16.68
CA ARG A 26 34.74 -7.36 16.17
C ARG A 26 33.66 -6.89 17.13
N VAL A 27 32.51 -6.57 16.57
CA VAL A 27 31.32 -6.19 17.33
C VAL A 27 30.70 -7.43 17.97
N ASN A 28 30.33 -7.32 19.25
CA ASN A 28 29.63 -8.38 19.95
C ASN A 28 28.13 -8.24 19.68
N ARG A 29 27.39 -9.35 19.54
CA ARG A 29 25.93 -9.30 19.43
C ARG A 29 25.31 -9.66 20.77
N CYS A 30 24.34 -8.87 21.20
CA CYS A 30 23.55 -9.23 22.37
C CYS A 30 22.76 -10.51 22.10
N GLU A 31 22.90 -11.53 22.94
CA GLU A 31 22.19 -12.81 22.78
C GLU A 31 20.66 -12.64 22.85
N PHE A 32 20.18 -11.60 23.52
CA PHE A 32 18.74 -11.36 23.72
C PHE A 32 18.08 -10.62 22.55
N CYS A 33 18.69 -9.54 22.05
CA CYS A 33 18.08 -8.68 21.02
C CYS A 33 18.88 -8.62 19.71
N ALA A 34 19.98 -9.36 19.61
CA ALA A 34 20.92 -9.33 18.50
C ALA A 34 21.56 -7.96 18.19
N SER A 35 21.31 -6.92 19.00
CA SER A 35 21.92 -5.61 18.77
C SER A 35 23.44 -5.68 18.81
N PRO A 36 24.13 -4.97 17.90
CA PRO A 36 25.57 -4.81 17.95
C PRO A 36 25.97 -3.99 19.18
N VAL A 37 26.92 -4.50 19.96
CA VAL A 37 27.45 -3.86 21.18
C VAL A 37 28.97 -3.87 21.14
N LEU A 38 29.56 -2.71 21.42
CA LEU A 38 31.00 -2.53 21.56
C LEU A 38 31.41 -2.45 23.03
N GLY A 39 32.48 -3.17 23.38
CA GLY A 39 33.19 -3.05 24.64
C GLY A 39 33.81 -1.68 24.83
N SER A 40 34.04 -1.30 26.09
CA SER A 40 34.63 0.00 26.44
C SER A 40 36.06 0.16 25.87
N SER A 41 36.79 -0.95 25.73
CA SER A 41 38.14 -0.99 25.16
C SER A 41 38.18 -1.26 23.65
N GLN A 42 37.05 -1.45 22.98
CA GLN A 42 37.01 -1.77 21.55
C GLN A 42 37.05 -0.49 20.70
N LYS A 43 37.81 -0.55 19.59
CA LYS A 43 37.96 0.60 18.68
C LYS A 43 36.64 0.82 17.92
N ARG A 44 36.22 2.08 17.80
CA ARG A 44 34.99 2.48 17.08
C ARG A 44 35.23 2.80 15.60
N ASP A 45 36.49 2.75 15.19
CA ASP A 45 36.88 3.11 13.83
C ASP A 45 36.58 1.98 12.85
N CYS A 46 36.50 2.33 11.58
CA CYS A 46 36.49 1.39 10.49
C CYS A 46 37.73 0.49 10.53
N VAL A 47 37.54 -0.82 10.34
CA VAL A 47 38.64 -1.79 10.26
C VAL A 47 39.61 -1.47 9.11
N ASN A 48 39.11 -0.89 8.02
CA ASN A 48 39.91 -0.55 6.84
C ASN A 48 40.50 0.87 6.87
N HIS A 49 39.98 1.77 7.72
CA HIS A 49 40.40 3.18 7.77
C HIS A 49 40.57 3.65 9.22
N SER A 50 41.82 3.71 9.68
CA SER A 50 42.15 4.20 11.02
C SER A 50 41.82 5.68 11.16
N GLY A 51 41.14 6.08 12.24
CA GLY A 51 40.74 7.46 12.52
C GLY A 51 39.40 7.86 11.92
N ARG A 52 38.71 6.97 11.19
CA ARG A 52 37.37 7.23 10.65
C ARG A 52 36.32 6.40 11.38
N LEU A 53 35.32 7.07 11.94
CA LEU A 53 34.26 6.41 12.71
C LEU A 53 33.46 5.44 11.82
N ALA A 54 33.19 4.24 12.34
CA ALA A 54 32.32 3.30 11.65
C ALA A 54 30.85 3.73 11.76
N VAL A 55 30.10 3.55 10.67
CA VAL A 55 28.68 3.90 10.58
C VAL A 55 27.78 2.67 10.51
N ALA A 56 28.35 1.50 10.21
CA ALA A 56 27.63 0.24 10.12
C ALA A 56 28.49 -0.94 10.59
N VAL A 57 27.82 -2.05 10.86
CA VAL A 57 28.42 -3.35 11.18
C VAL A 57 28.16 -4.28 10.01
N CYS A 58 29.19 -4.98 9.52
CA CYS A 58 28.99 -5.98 8.50
C CYS A 58 28.12 -7.13 9.04
N ASN A 59 27.00 -7.41 8.36
CA ASN A 59 26.07 -8.46 8.77
C ASN A 59 26.66 -9.87 8.72
N VAL A 60 27.72 -10.08 7.90
CA VAL A 60 28.39 -11.37 7.70
C VAL A 60 29.54 -11.57 8.69
N CYS A 61 30.59 -10.73 8.65
CA CYS A 61 31.77 -10.91 9.49
C CYS A 61 31.72 -10.20 10.85
N GLY A 62 30.81 -9.23 11.05
CA GLY A 62 30.71 -8.45 12.29
C GLY A 62 31.72 -7.31 12.40
N ASP A 63 32.45 -7.00 11.33
CA ASP A 63 33.43 -5.90 11.32
C ASP A 63 32.74 -4.52 11.29
N LEU A 64 33.37 -3.55 11.94
CA LEU A 64 32.98 -2.14 11.87
C LEU A 64 33.47 -1.50 10.57
N ILE A 65 32.56 -0.86 9.83
CA ILE A 65 32.85 -0.26 8.52
C ILE A 65 32.36 1.18 8.44
N CYS A 66 33.17 2.04 7.83
CA CYS A 66 32.78 3.41 7.49
C CYS A 66 31.94 3.45 6.21
N GLU A 67 31.42 4.64 5.88
CA GLU A 67 30.54 4.88 4.74
C GLU A 67 31.14 4.49 3.38
N GLU A 68 32.46 4.63 3.20
CA GLU A 68 33.14 4.21 1.97
C GLU A 68 33.35 2.68 1.86
N CYS A 69 33.36 1.98 3.00
CA CYS A 69 33.60 0.54 3.04
C CYS A 69 32.32 -0.27 3.17
N VAL A 70 31.16 0.40 3.30
CA VAL A 70 29.86 -0.25 3.37
C VAL A 70 29.24 -0.35 1.99
N GLN A 71 28.97 -1.58 1.59
CA GLN A 71 28.02 -1.85 0.53
C GLN A 71 26.67 -2.11 1.18
N LYS A 72 25.65 -1.33 0.79
CA LYS A 72 24.28 -1.60 1.19
C LYS A 72 23.66 -2.51 0.14
N ARG A 73 23.03 -3.59 0.57
CA ARG A 73 22.27 -4.51 -0.28
C ARG A 73 20.83 -4.60 0.20
N ILE A 74 19.90 -4.81 -0.71
CA ILE A 74 18.50 -5.11 -0.37
C ILE A 74 18.23 -6.56 -0.76
N GLY A 75 17.76 -7.32 0.22
CA GLY A 75 17.28 -8.68 0.03
C GLY A 75 15.79 -8.77 0.35
N ASP A 76 15.06 -9.56 -0.42
CA ASP A 76 13.70 -9.99 -0.05
C ASP A 76 13.81 -11.32 0.71
N TYR A 77 13.28 -11.34 1.94
CA TYR A 77 13.14 -12.57 2.72
C TYR A 77 11.69 -12.70 3.20
N ALA A 78 10.98 -13.70 2.67
CA ALA A 78 9.58 -13.98 2.97
C ALA A 78 8.63 -12.78 2.75
N GLY A 79 8.88 -11.96 1.72
CA GLY A 79 8.07 -10.79 1.37
C GLY A 79 8.36 -9.54 2.20
N LYS A 80 9.42 -9.56 3.01
CA LYS A 80 9.93 -8.39 3.74
C LYS A 80 11.28 -7.98 3.17
N LEU A 81 11.42 -6.70 2.86
CA LEU A 81 12.67 -6.11 2.40
C LEU A 81 13.59 -5.87 3.60
N PHE A 82 14.82 -6.39 3.52
CA PHE A 82 15.87 -6.16 4.52
C PHE A 82 17.05 -5.42 3.90
N THR A 83 17.56 -4.42 4.62
CA THR A 83 18.83 -3.78 4.27
C THR A 83 19.97 -4.52 4.93
N ILE A 84 20.90 -5.00 4.12
CA ILE A 84 22.11 -5.71 4.55
C ILE A 84 23.28 -4.76 4.35
N ALA A 85 24.00 -4.47 5.43
CA ALA A 85 25.29 -3.81 5.34
C ALA A 85 26.38 -4.87 5.24
N ASN A 86 27.14 -4.90 4.15
CA ASN A 86 28.26 -5.80 3.97
C ASN A 86 29.56 -5.02 3.73
N CYS A 87 30.68 -5.54 4.22
CA CYS A 87 31.99 -5.02 3.89
C CYS A 87 32.42 -5.52 2.50
N LEU A 88 33.49 -4.95 1.95
CA LEU A 88 34.02 -5.25 0.61
C LEU A 88 34.84 -6.55 0.54
N LYS A 89 34.96 -7.32 1.63
CA LYS A 89 35.66 -8.61 1.61
C LYS A 89 34.94 -9.60 0.71
N GLU A 90 35.68 -10.34 -0.11
CA GLU A 90 35.11 -11.29 -1.10
C GLU A 90 34.18 -12.32 -0.46
N GLU A 91 34.55 -12.87 0.69
CA GLU A 91 33.73 -13.81 1.48
C GLU A 91 32.37 -13.20 1.88
N CYS A 92 32.34 -11.91 2.25
CA CYS A 92 31.13 -11.21 2.68
C CYS A 92 30.26 -10.82 1.49
N VAL A 93 30.89 -10.46 0.37
CA VAL A 93 30.23 -10.17 -0.90
C VAL A 93 29.58 -11.44 -1.46
N ALA A 94 30.27 -12.59 -1.40
CA ALA A 94 29.73 -13.87 -1.85
C ALA A 94 28.55 -14.33 -0.98
N ALA A 95 28.66 -14.25 0.35
CA ALA A 95 27.58 -14.62 1.27
C ALA A 95 26.33 -13.74 1.13
N SER A 96 26.48 -12.50 0.67
CA SER A 96 25.40 -11.56 0.39
C SER A 96 25.05 -11.46 -1.11
N GLY A 97 25.57 -12.38 -1.94
CA GLY A 97 25.39 -12.40 -3.39
C GLY A 97 23.93 -12.54 -3.82
N TRP A 98 23.08 -13.11 -2.96
CA TRP A 98 21.64 -13.23 -3.17
C TRP A 98 20.89 -11.89 -3.07
N ALA A 99 21.48 -10.86 -2.45
CA ALA A 99 20.88 -9.54 -2.28
C ALA A 99 21.46 -8.54 -3.29
N GLN A 100 20.60 -7.68 -3.85
CA GLN A 100 21.01 -6.73 -4.88
C GLN A 100 21.71 -5.53 -4.25
N VAL A 101 22.79 -5.05 -4.90
CA VAL A 101 23.50 -3.85 -4.48
C VAL A 101 22.59 -2.64 -4.64
N VAL A 102 22.41 -1.91 -3.54
CA VAL A 102 21.66 -0.66 -3.56
C VAL A 102 22.49 0.38 -4.28
N ASN A 103 21.97 0.88 -5.40
CA ASN A 103 22.51 2.08 -6.01
C ASN A 103 21.94 3.29 -5.25
N PRO A 104 22.76 4.02 -4.45
CA PRO A 104 22.29 5.14 -3.65
C PRO A 104 21.75 6.28 -4.52
N ASP A 105 22.32 6.47 -5.72
CA ASP A 105 21.83 7.46 -6.69
C ASP A 105 20.49 7.04 -7.26
N TYR A 106 20.27 5.74 -7.50
CA TYR A 106 18.96 5.23 -7.88
C TYR A 106 17.93 5.48 -6.78
N GLN A 107 18.24 5.11 -5.53
CA GLN A 107 17.35 5.36 -4.39
C GLN A 107 17.01 6.84 -4.21
N ARG A 108 18.00 7.72 -4.39
CA ARG A 108 17.79 9.17 -4.31
C ARG A 108 16.87 9.68 -5.43
N LEU A 109 17.06 9.19 -6.65
CA LEU A 109 16.25 9.58 -7.82
C LEU A 109 14.86 8.94 -7.80
N THR A 110 14.68 7.81 -7.13
CA THR A 110 13.40 7.12 -6.98
C THR A 110 12.76 7.34 -5.61
N ASN A 111 13.19 8.36 -4.86
CA ASN A 111 12.51 8.70 -3.62
C ASN A 111 11.12 9.28 -3.95
N MET A 112 10.07 8.60 -3.50
CA MET A 112 8.68 8.91 -3.79
C MET A 112 7.92 9.48 -2.57
N ASP A 113 8.63 10.08 -1.60
CA ASP A 113 8.01 10.70 -0.40
C ASP A 113 6.86 11.66 -0.75
N TRP A 114 6.94 12.36 -1.89
CA TRP A 114 5.87 13.24 -2.36
C TRP A 114 4.55 12.50 -2.62
N SER A 115 4.65 11.25 -3.09
CA SER A 115 3.50 10.43 -3.49
C SER A 115 2.73 9.88 -2.29
N ASP A 116 3.41 9.59 -1.18
CA ASP A 116 2.78 9.08 0.05
C ASP A 116 1.76 10.10 0.60
N SER A 117 2.06 11.39 0.46
CA SER A 117 1.15 12.47 0.84
C SER A 117 -0.12 12.53 -0.01
N VAL A 118 -0.02 12.13 -1.29
CA VAL A 118 -1.14 12.11 -2.23
C VAL A 118 -1.96 10.84 -2.05
N ASP A 119 -1.30 9.70 -1.80
CA ASP A 119 -1.92 8.40 -1.60
C ASP A 119 -2.90 8.43 -0.41
N GLY A 120 -2.53 9.08 0.69
CA GLY A 120 -3.43 9.28 1.83
C GLY A 120 -4.68 10.11 1.49
N LYS A 121 -4.56 11.11 0.60
CA LYS A 121 -5.71 11.91 0.14
C LYS A 121 -6.59 11.14 -0.83
N VAL A 122 -5.99 10.39 -1.74
CA VAL A 122 -6.69 9.50 -2.68
C VAL A 122 -7.52 8.50 -1.90
N LEU A 123 -6.93 7.79 -0.93
CA LEU A 123 -7.61 6.78 -0.11
C LEU A 123 -8.82 7.35 0.64
N ARG A 124 -8.67 8.53 1.25
CA ARG A 124 -9.78 9.19 1.95
C ARG A 124 -10.90 9.58 1.01
N THR A 125 -10.55 10.05 -0.19
CA THR A 125 -11.53 10.54 -1.17
C THR A 125 -12.28 9.39 -1.83
N THR A 126 -11.55 8.36 -2.32
CA THR A 126 -12.16 7.16 -2.91
C THR A 126 -12.92 6.33 -1.85
N GLY A 127 -12.34 6.18 -0.65
CA GLY A 127 -12.97 5.47 0.46
C GLY A 127 -14.27 6.14 0.91
N ALA A 128 -14.27 7.47 1.08
CA ALA A 128 -15.49 8.20 1.41
C ALA A 128 -16.55 8.07 0.29
N GLY A 129 -16.14 8.20 -0.98
CA GLY A 129 -17.04 8.00 -2.12
C GLY A 129 -17.66 6.59 -2.16
N ALA A 130 -16.87 5.55 -1.90
CA ALA A 130 -17.35 4.16 -1.85
C ALA A 130 -18.32 3.92 -0.67
N VAL A 131 -18.04 4.49 0.50
CA VAL A 131 -18.97 4.47 1.65
C VAL A 131 -20.29 5.15 1.32
N LEU A 132 -20.24 6.33 0.70
CA LEU A 132 -21.44 7.04 0.27
C LEU A 132 -22.23 6.25 -0.77
N MET A 133 -21.57 5.55 -1.70
CA MET A 133 -22.25 4.65 -2.64
C MET A 133 -22.95 3.49 -1.94
N MET A 134 -22.30 2.82 -0.98
CA MET A 134 -22.96 1.75 -0.21
C MET A 134 -24.17 2.25 0.59
N VAL A 135 -24.08 3.42 1.21
CA VAL A 135 -25.21 4.04 1.92
C VAL A 135 -26.32 4.40 0.96
N PHE A 136 -25.98 4.96 -0.21
CA PHE A 136 -26.93 5.24 -1.27
C PHE A 136 -27.66 3.96 -1.74
N GLU A 137 -26.93 2.88 -1.99
CA GLU A 137 -27.49 1.59 -2.42
C GLU A 137 -28.48 1.03 -1.40
N LEU A 138 -28.14 1.11 -0.11
CA LEU A 138 -29.06 0.72 0.96
C LEU A 138 -30.35 1.55 0.95
N ILE A 139 -30.24 2.88 0.86
CA ILE A 139 -31.39 3.79 0.79
C ILE A 139 -32.23 3.50 -0.46
N PHE A 140 -31.58 3.25 -1.60
CA PHE A 140 -32.25 2.93 -2.86
C PHE A 140 -33.07 1.64 -2.72
N ILE A 141 -32.49 0.56 -2.19
CA ILE A 141 -33.18 -0.72 -2.00
C ILE A 141 -34.37 -0.57 -1.05
N LEU A 142 -34.18 0.09 0.10
CA LEU A 142 -35.25 0.32 1.06
C LEU A 142 -36.37 1.19 0.46
N GLY A 143 -36.00 2.22 -0.29
CA GLY A 143 -36.94 3.08 -1.01
C GLY A 143 -37.74 2.31 -2.06
N MET A 144 -37.09 1.44 -2.83
CA MET A 144 -37.75 0.61 -3.84
C MET A 144 -38.70 -0.41 -3.21
N LEU A 145 -38.30 -1.06 -2.12
CA LEU A 145 -39.18 -1.96 -1.36
C LEU A 145 -40.39 -1.20 -0.80
N TYR A 146 -40.17 -0.01 -0.25
CA TYR A 146 -41.25 0.84 0.23
C TYR A 146 -42.24 1.17 -0.88
N ILE A 147 -41.75 1.61 -2.05
CA ILE A 147 -42.58 1.94 -3.21
C ILE A 147 -43.39 0.71 -3.65
N GLN A 148 -42.74 -0.45 -3.76
CA GLN A 148 -43.37 -1.66 -4.28
C GLN A 148 -44.47 -2.23 -3.37
N PHE A 149 -44.29 -2.18 -2.05
CA PHE A 149 -45.22 -2.80 -1.10
C PHE A 149 -46.23 -1.83 -0.47
N PHE A 150 -45.88 -0.56 -0.31
CA PHE A 150 -46.67 0.39 0.49
C PHE A 150 -47.30 1.52 -0.32
N THR A 151 -46.98 1.65 -1.61
CA THR A 151 -47.59 2.69 -2.46
C THR A 151 -48.56 2.10 -3.47
N GLN A 152 -49.67 2.82 -3.71
CA GLN A 152 -50.66 2.43 -4.72
C GLN A 152 -50.04 2.30 -6.11
N TRP A 153 -49.04 3.13 -6.43
CA TRP A 153 -48.32 3.07 -7.70
C TRP A 153 -47.56 1.75 -7.89
N GLY A 154 -46.88 1.26 -6.85
CA GLY A 154 -46.11 0.00 -6.90
C GLY A 154 -46.98 -1.26 -6.87
N LEU A 155 -48.21 -1.18 -6.37
CA LEU A 155 -49.16 -2.31 -6.37
C LEU A 155 -49.72 -2.61 -7.77
N VAL A 156 -49.65 -1.65 -8.69
CA VAL A 156 -50.05 -1.83 -10.09
C VAL A 156 -48.98 -2.66 -10.83
N ARG A 157 -49.38 -3.82 -11.37
CA ARG A 157 -48.49 -4.81 -12.00
C ARG A 157 -47.60 -4.25 -13.13
N SER A 158 -48.01 -3.20 -13.81
CA SER A 158 -47.26 -2.61 -14.92
C SER A 158 -46.12 -1.68 -14.50
N ASN A 159 -46.11 -1.21 -13.26
CA ASN A 159 -45.24 -0.11 -12.84
C ASN A 159 -43.90 -0.59 -12.26
N VAL A 160 -43.92 -1.70 -11.52
CA VAL A 160 -42.70 -2.31 -10.96
C VAL A 160 -42.64 -3.78 -11.37
N PRO A 161 -41.75 -4.14 -12.32
CA PRO A 161 -41.59 -5.52 -12.75
C PRO A 161 -41.04 -6.41 -11.63
N TYR A 162 -41.41 -7.70 -11.69
CA TYR A 162 -40.94 -8.77 -10.80
C TYR A 162 -40.88 -10.08 -11.60
N PHE A 163 -40.04 -11.03 -11.19
CA PHE A 163 -39.83 -12.28 -11.93
C PHE A 163 -40.84 -13.36 -11.51
N PHE A 164 -40.86 -13.68 -10.23
CA PHE A 164 -41.66 -14.72 -9.59
C PHE A 164 -42.58 -14.13 -8.51
N ILE A 165 -42.03 -13.32 -7.61
CA ILE A 165 -42.72 -12.74 -6.46
C ILE A 165 -42.44 -11.23 -6.41
N ARG A 166 -43.43 -10.41 -6.08
CA ARG A 166 -43.21 -8.97 -5.89
C ARG A 166 -42.05 -8.74 -4.92
N GLY A 167 -41.13 -7.83 -5.28
CA GLY A 167 -39.92 -7.56 -4.52
C GLY A 167 -38.68 -8.30 -5.01
N ASP A 168 -38.81 -9.42 -5.71
CA ASP A 168 -37.65 -10.26 -6.04
C ASP A 168 -36.63 -9.58 -6.95
N ALA A 169 -37.09 -8.88 -8.00
CA ALA A 169 -36.21 -8.17 -8.91
C ALA A 169 -35.50 -7.00 -8.22
N VAL A 170 -36.17 -6.32 -7.28
CA VAL A 170 -35.56 -5.27 -6.45
C VAL A 170 -34.46 -5.84 -5.57
N VAL A 171 -34.72 -6.99 -4.93
CA VAL A 171 -33.74 -7.65 -4.07
C VAL A 171 -32.55 -8.16 -4.87
N ILE A 172 -32.78 -8.84 -6.00
CA ILE A 172 -31.71 -9.41 -6.84
C ILE A 172 -30.82 -8.29 -7.39
N LEU A 173 -31.41 -7.26 -7.99
CA LEU A 173 -30.66 -6.14 -8.56
C LEU A 173 -30.00 -5.29 -7.47
N GLY A 174 -30.57 -5.21 -6.27
CA GLY A 174 -29.97 -4.57 -5.09
C GLY A 174 -28.77 -5.34 -4.53
N ILE A 175 -28.84 -6.68 -4.49
CA ILE A 175 -27.70 -7.52 -4.10
C ILE A 175 -26.55 -7.36 -5.09
N LEU A 176 -26.86 -7.36 -6.39
CA LEU A 176 -25.85 -7.16 -7.45
C LEU A 176 -25.18 -5.79 -7.34
N GLY A 177 -25.95 -4.71 -7.14
CA GLY A 177 -25.40 -3.37 -6.92
C GLY A 177 -24.49 -3.30 -5.69
N ASN A 178 -24.96 -3.79 -4.55
CA ASN A 178 -24.15 -3.83 -3.33
C ASN A 178 -22.87 -4.67 -3.47
N LEU A 179 -22.92 -5.79 -4.19
CA LEU A 179 -21.75 -6.62 -4.45
C LEU A 179 -20.70 -5.83 -5.24
N ILE A 180 -21.12 -5.08 -6.27
CA ILE A 180 -20.21 -4.28 -7.09
C ILE A 180 -19.66 -3.10 -6.30
N ALA A 181 -20.48 -2.42 -5.49
CA ALA A 181 -20.03 -1.39 -4.55
C ALA A 181 -18.99 -1.92 -3.53
N ALA A 182 -19.16 -3.15 -3.05
CA ALA A 182 -18.19 -3.80 -2.16
C ALA A 182 -16.89 -4.15 -2.90
N ILE A 183 -16.96 -4.66 -4.13
CA ILE A 183 -15.77 -4.92 -4.98
C ILE A 183 -15.04 -3.61 -5.28
N LEU A 184 -15.76 -2.52 -5.54
CA LEU A 184 -15.22 -1.16 -5.71
C LEU A 184 -14.42 -0.73 -4.47
N LEU A 185 -15.01 -0.87 -3.28
CA LEU A 185 -14.34 -0.53 -2.02
C LEU A 185 -13.08 -1.38 -1.81
N GLN A 186 -13.17 -2.68 -2.03
CA GLN A 186 -12.05 -3.60 -1.82
C GLN A 186 -10.91 -3.32 -2.83
N THR A 187 -11.25 -3.00 -4.07
CA THR A 187 -10.28 -2.60 -5.10
C THR A 187 -9.66 -1.25 -4.74
N ALA A 188 -10.43 -0.29 -4.23
CA ALA A 188 -9.91 0.99 -3.75
C ALA A 188 -8.89 0.82 -2.62
N LEU A 189 -9.14 -0.11 -1.70
CA LEU A 189 -8.20 -0.45 -0.63
C LEU A 189 -6.93 -1.15 -1.18
N GLN A 190 -7.06 -1.99 -2.20
CA GLN A 190 -5.92 -2.64 -2.85
C GLN A 190 -5.01 -1.69 -3.65
N VAL A 191 -5.54 -0.55 -4.14
CA VAL A 191 -4.73 0.55 -4.73
C VAL A 191 -3.63 0.99 -3.78
N TYR A 192 -3.90 0.97 -2.47
CA TYR A 192 -3.00 1.47 -1.44
C TYR A 192 -1.96 0.44 -1.01
N ILE A 193 -2.33 -0.84 -0.95
CA ILE A 193 -1.46 -1.91 -0.42
C ILE A 193 -0.43 -2.38 -1.45
N HIS A 194 -0.74 -2.27 -2.74
CA HIS A 194 0.19 -2.63 -3.81
C HIS A 194 0.68 -1.37 -4.52
N GLU A 195 1.99 -1.28 -4.82
CA GLU A 195 2.63 -0.23 -5.65
C GLU A 195 2.07 -0.10 -7.10
N ARG A 196 0.90 -0.70 -7.38
CA ARG A 196 0.22 -0.78 -8.67
C ARG A 196 -0.88 0.28 -8.80
N GLN A 197 -0.62 1.50 -8.34
CA GLN A 197 -1.58 2.61 -8.34
C GLN A 197 -2.24 2.87 -9.71
N LEU A 198 -1.47 2.73 -10.79
CA LEU A 198 -1.96 2.89 -12.16
C LEU A 198 -3.03 1.85 -12.52
N ALA A 199 -2.73 0.56 -12.29
CA ALA A 199 -3.64 -0.53 -12.66
C ALA A 199 -4.91 -0.48 -11.81
N SER A 200 -4.76 -0.25 -10.51
CA SER A 200 -5.89 -0.19 -9.58
C SER A 200 -6.75 1.06 -9.81
N GLY A 201 -6.15 2.21 -10.17
CA GLY A 201 -6.89 3.42 -10.56
C GLY A 201 -7.70 3.22 -11.85
N VAL A 202 -7.14 2.54 -12.86
CA VAL A 202 -7.87 2.18 -14.09
C VAL A 202 -9.02 1.21 -13.78
N MET A 203 -8.78 0.21 -12.94
CA MET A 203 -9.82 -0.75 -12.53
C MET A 203 -10.98 -0.05 -11.82
N LEU A 204 -10.68 0.91 -10.93
CA LEU A 204 -11.71 1.73 -10.28
C LEU A 204 -12.57 2.51 -11.27
N LEU A 205 -11.97 3.12 -12.30
CA LEU A 205 -12.71 3.82 -13.34
C LEU A 205 -13.66 2.88 -14.11
N ILE A 206 -13.18 1.68 -14.46
CA ILE A 206 -14.00 0.67 -15.15
C ILE A 206 -15.18 0.26 -14.28
N LEU A 207 -14.93 -0.07 -13.01
CA LEU A 207 -15.98 -0.46 -12.08
C LEU A 207 -17.00 0.67 -11.84
N LEU A 208 -16.54 1.93 -11.78
CA LEU A 208 -17.45 3.08 -11.68
C LEU A 208 -18.37 3.20 -12.90
N ILE A 209 -17.85 2.97 -14.11
CA ILE A 209 -18.68 2.97 -15.33
C ILE A 209 -19.74 1.87 -15.26
N VAL A 210 -19.37 0.67 -14.82
CA VAL A 210 -20.30 -0.46 -14.65
C VAL A 210 -21.39 -0.11 -13.63
N GLU A 211 -21.03 0.51 -12.50
CA GLU A 211 -21.98 0.91 -11.46
C GLU A 211 -22.99 1.96 -11.97
N VAL A 212 -22.51 2.96 -12.70
CA VAL A 212 -23.37 3.97 -13.33
C VAL A 212 -24.35 3.32 -14.31
N MET A 213 -23.87 2.38 -15.14
CA MET A 213 -24.73 1.66 -16.10
C MET A 213 -25.82 0.86 -15.40
N LEU A 214 -25.47 0.13 -14.32
CA LEU A 214 -26.43 -0.64 -13.53
C LEU A 214 -27.44 0.24 -12.81
N LEU A 215 -27.04 1.41 -12.33
CA LEU A 215 -27.98 2.36 -11.74
C LEU A 215 -28.99 2.87 -12.77
N LEU A 216 -28.53 3.24 -13.97
CA LEU A 216 -29.40 3.70 -15.05
C LEU A 216 -30.35 2.58 -15.51
N GLU A 217 -29.84 1.36 -15.65
CA GLU A 217 -30.62 0.18 -15.96
C GLU A 217 -31.72 -0.05 -14.92
N ARG A 218 -31.39 -0.01 -13.62
CA ARG A 218 -32.38 -0.14 -12.53
C ARG A 218 -33.42 0.96 -12.57
N GLY A 219 -33.01 2.20 -12.82
CA GLY A 219 -33.94 3.33 -12.93
C GLY A 219 -34.94 3.17 -14.08
N PHE A 220 -34.48 2.64 -15.22
CA PHE A 220 -35.32 2.31 -16.36
C PHE A 220 -36.22 1.09 -16.08
N PHE A 221 -35.65 0.02 -15.55
CA PHE A 221 -36.33 -1.23 -15.25
C PHE A 221 -37.47 -1.03 -14.25
N PHE A 222 -37.26 -0.23 -13.20
CA PHE A 222 -38.31 0.10 -12.22
C PHE A 222 -39.21 1.27 -12.63
N ASN A 223 -39.12 1.72 -13.89
CA ASN A 223 -39.98 2.75 -14.46
C ASN A 223 -40.04 4.06 -13.63
N LEU A 224 -38.94 4.40 -12.95
CA LEU A 224 -38.89 5.51 -11.97
C LEU A 224 -39.17 6.87 -12.61
N ARG A 225 -38.99 6.99 -13.93
CA ARG A 225 -39.32 8.19 -14.70
C ARG A 225 -40.79 8.60 -14.59
N TYR A 226 -41.71 7.64 -14.44
CA TYR A 226 -43.15 7.88 -14.35
C TYR A 226 -43.66 7.81 -12.91
N TYR A 227 -42.75 7.79 -11.93
CA TYR A 227 -43.13 7.85 -10.53
C TYR A 227 -43.77 9.21 -10.22
N PRO A 228 -44.92 9.26 -9.53
CA PRO A 228 -45.70 10.49 -9.35
C PRO A 228 -45.00 11.56 -8.50
N TYR A 229 -43.95 11.21 -7.75
CA TYR A 229 -43.19 12.18 -6.96
C TYR A 229 -42.00 12.74 -7.77
N PRO A 230 -42.04 14.02 -8.18
CA PRO A 230 -41.07 14.58 -9.13
C PRO A 230 -39.67 14.74 -8.53
N TYR A 231 -39.54 14.76 -7.20
CA TYR A 231 -38.26 14.99 -6.52
C TYR A 231 -37.47 13.71 -6.23
N LEU A 232 -38.09 12.52 -6.30
CA LEU A 232 -37.41 11.27 -5.94
C LEU A 232 -36.20 11.02 -6.85
N VAL A 233 -36.42 11.03 -8.17
CA VAL A 233 -35.39 10.71 -9.16
C VAL A 233 -34.25 11.73 -9.15
N PRO A 234 -34.51 13.06 -9.18
CA PRO A 234 -33.45 14.06 -9.07
C PRO A 234 -32.61 13.94 -7.80
N VAL A 235 -33.23 13.66 -6.65
CA VAL A 235 -32.51 13.51 -5.37
C VAL A 235 -31.62 12.26 -5.40
N LEU A 236 -32.11 11.13 -5.90
CA LEU A 236 -31.32 9.91 -6.04
C LEU A 236 -30.14 10.10 -6.99
N LEU A 237 -30.35 10.76 -8.13
CA LEU A 237 -29.29 11.07 -9.09
C LEU A 237 -28.25 12.04 -8.51
N ALA A 238 -28.68 13.06 -7.76
CA ALA A 238 -27.77 13.99 -7.10
C ALA A 238 -26.92 13.29 -6.03
N ALA A 239 -27.55 12.45 -5.20
CA ALA A 239 -26.86 11.67 -4.17
C ALA A 239 -25.82 10.72 -4.79
N PHE A 240 -26.24 9.90 -5.75
CA PHE A 240 -25.33 8.98 -6.45
C PHE A 240 -24.24 9.72 -7.24
N GLY A 241 -24.58 10.82 -7.90
CA GLY A 241 -23.65 11.66 -8.66
C GLY A 241 -22.56 12.24 -7.77
N SER A 242 -22.91 12.68 -6.56
CA SER A 242 -21.92 13.19 -5.60
C SER A 242 -20.94 12.11 -5.14
N ALA A 243 -21.43 10.90 -4.86
CA ALA A 243 -20.58 9.76 -4.47
C ALA A 243 -19.69 9.29 -5.63
N SER A 244 -20.26 9.21 -6.84
CA SER A 244 -19.56 8.85 -8.08
C SER A 244 -18.45 9.85 -8.41
N LEU A 245 -18.70 11.15 -8.22
CA LEU A 245 -17.72 12.20 -8.46
C LEU A 245 -16.49 12.05 -7.54
N LEU A 246 -16.70 11.71 -6.27
CA LEU A 246 -15.59 11.48 -5.32
C LEU A 246 -14.73 10.29 -5.73
N VAL A 247 -15.37 9.18 -6.12
CA VAL A 247 -14.65 7.99 -6.61
C VAL A 247 -13.92 8.29 -7.92
N PHE A 248 -14.56 9.04 -8.83
CA PHE A 248 -13.94 9.48 -10.08
C PHE A 248 -12.69 10.32 -9.82
N ILE A 249 -12.79 11.38 -9.01
CA ILE A 249 -11.65 12.25 -8.68
C ILE A 249 -10.51 11.44 -8.08
N GLY A 250 -10.81 10.60 -7.09
CA GLY A 250 -9.78 9.79 -6.45
C GLY A 250 -9.13 8.79 -7.40
N SER A 251 -9.91 8.17 -8.31
CA SER A 251 -9.37 7.26 -9.33
C SER A 251 -8.50 7.98 -10.36
N ALA A 252 -8.89 9.17 -10.82
CA ALA A 252 -8.13 9.98 -11.77
C ALA A 252 -6.78 10.42 -11.17
N VAL A 253 -6.79 10.85 -9.90
CA VAL A 253 -5.56 11.20 -9.18
C VAL A 253 -4.66 9.96 -9.02
N ALA A 254 -5.22 8.80 -8.67
CA ALA A 254 -4.44 7.55 -8.57
C ALA A 254 -3.75 7.17 -9.90
N VAL A 255 -4.47 7.33 -11.02
CA VAL A 255 -3.91 7.10 -12.36
C VAL A 255 -2.79 8.11 -12.67
N ALA A 256 -3.01 9.40 -12.37
CA ALA A 256 -2.02 10.45 -12.61
C ALA A 256 -0.73 10.22 -11.79
N VAL A 257 -0.86 9.91 -10.49
CA VAL A 257 0.29 9.59 -9.63
C VAL A 257 1.00 8.34 -10.13
N GLY A 258 0.25 7.28 -10.46
CA GLY A 258 0.82 6.04 -11.00
C GLY A 258 1.59 6.26 -12.31
N TYR A 259 1.13 7.17 -13.16
CA TYR A 259 1.85 7.56 -14.39
C TYR A 259 3.16 8.30 -14.07
N GLU A 260 3.12 9.28 -13.17
CA GLU A 260 4.30 10.05 -12.79
C GLU A 260 5.36 9.19 -12.10
N LYS A 261 4.95 8.28 -11.21
CA LYS A 261 5.85 7.26 -10.62
C LYS A 261 6.56 6.44 -11.69
N ARG A 262 5.80 5.98 -12.70
CA ARG A 262 6.35 5.17 -13.80
C ARG A 262 7.33 5.99 -14.66
N LYS A 263 7.06 7.28 -14.87
CA LYS A 263 7.93 8.21 -15.59
C LYS A 263 9.23 8.44 -14.82
N GLN A 264 9.17 8.77 -13.52
CA GLN A 264 10.35 8.95 -12.67
C GLN A 264 11.25 7.72 -12.64
N LEU A 265 10.67 6.51 -12.48
CA LEU A 265 11.43 5.26 -12.55
C LEU A 265 12.13 5.07 -13.90
N ARG A 266 11.45 5.40 -15.01
CA ARG A 266 12.01 5.30 -16.36
C ARG A 266 13.14 6.32 -16.57
N GLU A 267 12.99 7.54 -16.08
CA GLU A 267 14.02 8.58 -16.15
C GLU A 267 15.24 8.26 -15.29
N ALA A 268 15.04 7.81 -14.04
CA ALA A 268 16.12 7.36 -13.16
C ALA A 268 16.93 6.23 -13.81
N ARG A 269 16.27 5.25 -14.44
CA ARG A 269 16.96 4.18 -15.20
C ARG A 269 17.76 4.72 -16.38
N LYS A 270 17.27 5.73 -17.09
CA LYS A 270 17.99 6.36 -18.20
C LYS A 270 19.22 7.11 -17.72
N ILE A 271 19.08 7.96 -16.69
CA ILE A 271 20.16 8.77 -16.13
C ILE A 271 21.30 7.88 -15.64
N LEU A 272 20.97 6.74 -15.03
CA LEU A 272 21.94 5.82 -14.47
C LEU A 272 22.47 4.79 -15.48
N GLY A 273 22.08 4.88 -16.76
CA GLY A 273 22.48 3.91 -17.79
C GLY A 273 21.99 2.48 -17.53
N LEU A 274 21.00 2.32 -16.64
CA LEU A 274 20.38 1.05 -16.25
C LEU A 274 19.22 0.64 -17.18
N ALA A 275 18.91 1.47 -18.18
CA ALA A 275 17.97 1.11 -19.23
C ALA A 275 18.55 -0.10 -19.98
N SER A 276 18.00 -1.28 -19.74
CA SER A 276 18.35 -2.46 -20.55
C SER A 276 18.12 -2.10 -22.02
N LYS A 277 19.02 -2.60 -22.88
CA LYS A 277 18.65 -2.89 -24.26
C LYS A 277 17.40 -3.76 -24.30
#